data_AF-A0A7X6XT87-F1
#
_entry.id   AF-A0A7X6XT87-F1
#
_cell.length_a   1.000
_cell.length_b   1.000
_cell.length_c   1.000
_cell.angle_alpha   90.00
_cell.angle_beta   90.00
_cell.angle_gamma   90.00
#
_symmetry.space_group_name_H-M   'P 1'
#
loop_
_entity.id
_entity.type
_entity.pdbx_description
1 polymer ?
#
loop_
_entity_poly.entity_id
_entity_poly.type
_entity_poly.pdbx_seq_one_letter_code
_entity_poly.pdbx_strand_id
1 'polypeptide(L)' 'GFGHGVGVSQWGANALAKQGKSPEQIITYYFKDVDIVKLWE' A
#
# COMPACT_ATOMS: atom_id res chain seq x y z
N GLY A 1 -15.32 -3.84 -8.33
CA GLY A 1 -14.14 -2.96 -8.31
C GLY A 1 -14.26 -1.93 -9.41
N PHE A 2 -13.50 -0.85 -9.35
CA PHE A 2 -13.40 0.18 -10.40
C PHE A 2 -11.91 0.38 -10.70
N GLY A 3 -11.51 0.19 -11.96
CA GLY A 3 -10.10 0.18 -12.39
C GLY A 3 -9.59 -1.20 -12.82
N HIS A 4 -8.34 -1.23 -13.31
CA HIS A 4 -7.73 -2.40 -13.96
C HIS A 4 -7.23 -3.49 -12.99
N GLY A 5 -7.30 -3.25 -11.67
CA GLY A 5 -7.02 -4.27 -10.65
C GLY A 5 -5.54 -4.63 -10.43
N VAL A 6 -4.59 -3.81 -10.90
CA VAL A 6 -3.15 -4.01 -10.69
C VAL A 6 -2.62 -2.96 -9.71
N GLY A 7 -1.74 -3.37 -8.79
CA GLY A 7 -1.15 -2.50 -7.78
C GLY A 7 -2.05 -2.38 -6.54
N VAL A 8 -2.26 -1.14 -6.08
CA VAL A 8 -2.94 -0.87 -4.81
C VAL A 8 -4.43 -0.66 -5.01
N SER A 9 -5.25 -1.41 -4.28
CA SER A 9 -6.67 -1.08 -4.12
C SER A 9 -6.80 0.09 -3.14
N GLN A 10 -7.25 1.25 -3.61
CA GLN A 10 -7.43 2.46 -2.79
C GLN A 10 -8.36 2.20 -1.58
N TRP A 11 -9.47 1.50 -1.82
CA TRP A 11 -10.41 1.14 -0.76
C TRP A 11 -9.84 0.12 0.22
N GLY A 12 -9.02 -0.83 -0.26
CA GLY A 12 -8.33 -1.79 0.60
C GLY A 12 -7.25 -1.13 1.45
N ALA A 13 -6.47 -0.22 0.88
CA ALA A 13 -5.51 0.62 1.61
C ALA A 13 -6.19 1.45 2.71
N ASN A 14 -7.32 2.10 2.40
CA ASN A 14 -8.11 2.83 3.39
C ASN A 14 -8.62 1.93 4.54
N ALA A 15 -9.07 0.71 4.22
CA ALA A 15 -9.53 -0.24 5.23
C ALA A 15 -8.37 -0.68 6.15
N LEU A 16 -7.18 -0.96 5.59
CA LEU A 16 -5.98 -1.31 6.36
C LEU A 16 -5.50 -0.15 7.24
N ALA A 17 -5.54 1.08 6.74
CA ALA A 17 -5.24 2.27 7.52
C ALA A 17 -6.19 2.45 8.71
N LYS A 18 -7.50 2.22 8.50
CA LYS A 18 -8.51 2.21 9.59
C LYS A 18 -8.28 1.10 10.63
N GLN A 19 -7.57 0.03 10.25
CA GLN A 19 -7.12 -1.02 11.17
C GLN A 19 -5.78 -0.70 11.85
N GLY A 20 -5.24 0.51 11.64
CA GLY A 20 -4.00 0.97 12.27
C GLY A 20 -2.72 0.51 11.57
N LYS A 21 -2.80 -0.02 10.34
CA LYS A 21 -1.60 -0.36 9.57
C LYS A 21 -0.87 0.90 9.09
N SER A 22 0.46 0.87 9.17
CA SER A 22 1.29 1.95 8.65
C SER A 22 1.32 1.96 7.11
N PRO A 23 1.66 3.09 6.46
CA PRO A 23 1.83 3.14 5.02
C PRO A 23 2.78 2.06 4.48
N GLU A 24 3.88 1.79 5.17
CA GLU A 24 4.87 0.78 4.80
C GLU A 24 4.26 -0.63 4.81
N GLN A 25 3.47 -0.95 5.84
CA GLN A 25 2.75 -2.22 5.94
C GLN A 25 1.68 -2.38 4.85
N ILE A 26 1.06 -1.28 4.43
CA ILE A 26 0.05 -1.30 3.35
C ILE A 26 0.74 -1.54 2.00
N ILE A 27 1.83 -0.84 1.71
CA ILE A 27 2.57 -1.00 0.45
C ILE A 27 3.15 -2.41 0.32
N THR A 28 3.78 -2.92 1.37
CA THR A 28 4.35 -4.29 1.39
C THR A 28 3.28 -5.39 1.32
N TYR A 29 2.03 -5.09 1.68
CA TYR A 29 0.91 -6.02 1.45
C TYR A 29 0.55 -6.15 -0.05
N TYR A 30 0.60 -5.05 -0.80
CA TYR A 30 0.24 -5.04 -2.23
C TYR A 30 1.41 -5.38 -3.16
N PHE A 31 2.63 -5.02 -2.79
CA PHE A 31 3.83 -5.25 -3.56
C PHE A 31 4.79 -6.11 -2.74
N LYS A 32 5.01 -7.33 -3.19
CA LYS A 32 5.97 -8.25 -2.57
C LYS A 32 7.38 -7.90 -3.02
N ASP A 33 8.35 -8.14 -2.14
CA ASP A 33 9.77 -8.02 -2.44
C ASP A 33 10.16 -6.61 -2.95
N VAL A 34 9.62 -5.57 -2.31
CA VAL A 34 9.96 -4.16 -2.60
C VAL A 34 10.63 -3.49 -1.40
N ASP A 35 11.53 -2.55 -1.70
CA ASP A 35 12.20 -1.71 -0.71
C ASP A 35 11.60 -0.30 -0.69
N ILE A 36 11.44 0.26 0.51
CA ILE A 36 11.04 1.65 0.70
C ILE A 36 12.29 2.48 0.94
N VAL A 37 12.52 3.48 0.07
CA VAL A 37 13.72 4.30 0.08
C VAL A 37 13.39 5.78 0.25
N LYS A 38 14.18 6.49 1.07
CA LYS A 38 14.13 7.96 1.18
C LYS A 38 15.02 8.53 0.07
N LEU A 39 14.44 9.25 -0.90
CA LEU A 39 15.18 9.77 -2.06
C LEU A 39 15.94 11.08 -1.79
N TRP A 40 15.56 11.82 -0.74
CA TRP A 40 16.10 13.17 -0.44
C TRP A 40 16.21 13.35 1.07
N GLU A 41 17.18 14.15 1.54
CA GLU A 41 17.29 14.52 2.97
C GLU A 41 16.36 15.64 3.39
#